data_AF-A0A956YKU8-F1
#
_entry.id   AF-A0A956YKU8-F1
#
_cell.length_a   1.000
_cell.length_b   1.000
_cell.length_c   1.000
_cell.angle_alpha   90.00
_cell.angle_beta   90.00
_cell.angle_gamma   90.00
#
_symmetry.space_group_name_H-M   'P 1'
#
loop_
_entity.id
_entity.type
_entity.pdbx_description
1 polymer ?
#
loop_
_entity_poly.entity_id
_entity_poly.type
_entity_poly.pdbx_seq_one_letter_code
_entity_poly.pdbx_strand_id
1 'polypeptide(L)'
;MLPSVNVDAMVSFLTELLNIPSPTGDTDRAMAWLAEKFATTFSQTPLTQRQTPKGVLVAHWPGKQQNAPRGLTAHVDTLGAMVREIKKNGRLRMTQLGGWSWTSVEGEGVTIFASNGQTYRGTILPTHASIHAHTAKDRA
;
A
#
# COMPACT_ATOMS: atom_id res chain seq x y z
N MET A 1 27.66 3.24 -21.59
CA MET A 1 26.23 2.94 -21.82
C MET A 1 25.62 2.51 -20.50
N LEU A 2 24.38 2.91 -20.21
CA LEU A 2 23.64 2.33 -19.10
C LEU A 2 23.34 0.86 -19.42
N PRO A 3 23.35 -0.05 -18.43
CA PRO A 3 22.93 -1.44 -18.66
C PRO A 3 21.47 -1.48 -19.13
N SER A 4 21.13 -2.50 -19.91
CA SER A 4 19.74 -2.74 -20.31
C SER A 4 18.89 -3.05 -19.06
N VAL A 5 17.70 -2.47 -19.02
CA VAL A 5 16.74 -2.75 -17.94
C VAL A 5 16.07 -4.09 -18.21
N ASN A 6 16.11 -4.99 -17.23
CA ASN A 6 15.34 -6.23 -17.28
C ASN A 6 13.88 -5.93 -16.91
N VAL A 7 13.05 -5.70 -17.94
CA VAL A 7 11.64 -5.32 -17.76
C VAL A 7 10.84 -6.43 -17.10
N ASP A 8 11.06 -7.70 -17.47
CA ASP A 8 10.32 -8.84 -16.93
C ASP A 8 10.56 -8.99 -15.42
N ALA A 9 11.81 -8.88 -14.99
CA ALA A 9 12.16 -8.90 -13.57
C ALA A 9 11.53 -7.73 -12.81
N MET A 10 11.50 -6.53 -13.41
CA MET A 10 10.89 -5.35 -12.83
C MET A 10 9.37 -5.51 -12.66
N VAL A 11 8.69 -6.06 -13.67
CA VAL A 11 7.25 -6.33 -13.63
C VAL A 11 6.91 -7.41 -12.60
N SER A 12 7.69 -8.49 -12.53
CA SER A 12 7.52 -9.53 -11.50
C SER A 12 7.64 -8.96 -10.10
N PHE A 13 8.71 -8.20 -9.84
CA PHE A 13 8.95 -7.56 -8.55
C PHE A 13 7.81 -6.62 -8.16
N LEU A 14 7.36 -5.76 -9.08
CA LEU A 14 6.26 -4.83 -8.82
C LEU A 14 4.95 -5.58 -8.56
N THR A 15 4.66 -6.62 -9.32
CA THR A 15 3.44 -7.41 -9.16
C THR A 15 3.42 -8.13 -7.81
N GLU A 16 4.54 -8.72 -7.38
CA GLU A 16 4.64 -9.34 -6.06
C GLU A 16 4.40 -8.31 -4.94
N LEU A 17 5.00 -7.11 -5.04
CA LEU A 17 4.81 -6.04 -4.07
C LEU A 17 3.37 -5.52 -4.03
N LEU A 18 2.74 -5.29 -5.18
CA LEU A 18 1.36 -4.79 -5.28
C LEU A 18 0.32 -5.78 -4.70
N ASN A 19 0.65 -7.07 -4.66
CA ASN A 19 -0.20 -8.09 -4.05
C ASN A 19 -0.09 -8.12 -2.52
N ILE A 20 0.74 -7.28 -1.90
CA ILE A 20 0.86 -7.13 -0.45
C ILE A 20 0.18 -5.82 -0.04
N PRO A 21 -1.01 -5.86 0.58
CA PRO A 21 -1.70 -4.64 0.97
C PRO A 21 -0.89 -3.85 1.99
N SER A 22 -0.65 -2.58 1.70
CA SER A 22 0.17 -1.67 2.51
C SER A 22 -0.45 -0.27 2.63
N PRO A 23 -1.73 -0.13 3.04
CA PRO A 23 -2.34 1.19 3.15
C PRO A 23 -1.57 2.09 4.13
N THR A 24 -1.61 3.40 3.92
CA THR A 24 -0.94 4.36 4.81
C THR A 24 -1.24 4.07 6.28
N GLY A 25 -0.18 3.79 7.07
CA GLY A 25 -0.26 3.43 8.49
C GLY A 25 -0.21 1.94 8.80
N ASP A 26 -0.35 1.04 7.82
CA ASP A 26 -0.20 -0.42 7.95
C ASP A 26 0.67 -0.96 6.81
N THR A 27 1.97 -0.69 6.89
CA THR A 27 2.96 -1.02 5.84
C THR A 27 3.92 -2.14 6.22
N ASP A 28 3.86 -2.64 7.45
CA ASP A 28 4.88 -3.53 8.02
C ASP A 28 5.07 -4.80 7.19
N ARG A 29 3.98 -5.34 6.64
CA ARG A 29 3.99 -6.52 5.76
C ARG A 29 4.80 -6.29 4.49
N ALA A 30 4.56 -5.16 3.81
CA ALA A 30 5.30 -4.80 2.61
C ALA A 30 6.76 -4.44 2.93
N MET A 31 7.02 -3.74 4.04
CA MET A 31 8.37 -3.39 4.47
C MET A 31 9.21 -4.61 4.85
N ALA A 32 8.62 -5.60 5.51
CA ALA A 32 9.28 -6.85 5.85
C ALA A 32 9.64 -7.65 4.59
N TRP A 33 8.69 -7.79 3.67
CA TRP A 33 8.92 -8.44 2.38
C TRP A 33 10.00 -7.73 1.55
N LEU A 34 9.99 -6.39 1.52
CA LEU A 34 11.01 -5.60 0.83
C LEU A 34 12.40 -5.78 1.44
N ALA A 35 12.50 -5.78 2.77
CA ALA A 35 13.77 -6.00 3.45
C ALA A 35 14.36 -7.38 3.10
N GLU A 36 13.54 -8.42 3.06
CA GLU A 36 13.97 -9.77 2.64
C GLU A 36 14.38 -9.81 1.16
N LYS A 37 13.57 -9.22 0.26
CA LYS A 37 13.87 -9.17 -1.17
C LYS A 37 15.14 -8.39 -1.47
N PHE A 38 15.39 -7.28 -0.77
CA PHE A 38 16.64 -6.53 -0.89
C PHE A 38 17.82 -7.33 -0.36
N ALA A 39 17.70 -7.96 0.81
CA ALA A 39 18.78 -8.80 1.37
C ALA A 39 19.18 -9.93 0.41
N THR A 40 18.20 -10.61 -0.18
CA THR A 40 18.45 -11.73 -1.10
C THR A 40 19.02 -11.26 -2.43
N THR A 41 18.38 -10.26 -3.06
CA THR A 41 18.75 -9.76 -4.39
C THR A 41 20.13 -9.09 -4.40
N PHE A 42 20.46 -8.36 -3.32
CA PHE A 42 21.71 -7.61 -3.21
C PHE A 42 22.76 -8.31 -2.32
N SER A 43 22.55 -9.58 -1.97
CA SER A 43 23.43 -10.38 -1.10
C SER A 43 24.90 -10.42 -1.53
N GLN A 44 25.16 -10.32 -2.84
CA GLN A 44 26.51 -10.31 -3.43
C GLN A 44 27.04 -8.91 -3.75
N THR A 45 26.43 -7.87 -3.18
CA THR A 45 26.79 -6.47 -3.43
C THR A 45 27.20 -5.78 -2.12
N PRO A 46 27.86 -4.61 -2.17
CA PRO A 46 28.23 -3.89 -0.95
C PRO A 46 27.06 -3.11 -0.33
N LEU A 47 25.83 -3.25 -0.85
CA LEU A 47 24.65 -2.61 -0.30
C LEU A 47 24.37 -3.14 1.10
N THR A 48 24.22 -2.21 2.04
CA THR A 48 23.77 -2.50 3.41
C THR A 48 22.37 -1.95 3.61
N GLN A 49 21.60 -2.52 4.52
CA GLN A 49 20.26 -2.02 4.83
C GLN A 49 20.01 -1.99 6.33
N ARG A 50 19.17 -1.06 6.77
CA ARG A 50 18.63 -1.00 8.13
C ARG A 50 17.19 -0.51 8.11
N GLN A 51 16.43 -0.88 9.12
CA GLN A 51 15.12 -0.28 9.36
C GLN A 51 15.23 0.84 10.40
N THR A 52 14.44 1.89 10.21
CA THR A 52 14.27 2.97 11.21
C THR A 52 13.17 2.60 12.22
N PRO A 53 13.08 3.28 13.38
CA PRO A 53 11.96 3.10 14.30
C PRO A 53 10.57 3.38 13.70
N LYS A 54 10.51 4.13 12.58
CA LYS A 54 9.27 4.39 11.83
C LYS A 54 8.99 3.33 10.75
N GLY A 55 9.71 2.22 10.74
CA GLY A 55 9.54 1.14 9.76
C GLY A 55 10.17 1.41 8.38
N VAL A 56 10.75 2.59 8.13
CA VAL A 56 11.39 2.90 6.83
C VAL A 56 12.64 2.05 6.61
N LEU A 57 12.76 1.44 5.44
CA LEU A 57 13.95 0.72 4.99
C LEU A 57 14.93 1.71 4.36
N VAL A 58 16.13 1.79 4.94
CA VAL A 58 17.22 2.60 4.43
C VAL A 58 18.28 1.67 3.87
N ALA A 59 18.44 1.69 2.55
CA ALA A 59 19.54 1.03 1.86
C ALA A 59 20.68 2.02 1.61
N HIS A 60 21.91 1.61 1.92
CA HIS A 60 23.12 2.39 1.71
C HIS A 60 24.07 1.62 0.80
N TRP A 61 24.33 2.19 -0.36
CA TRP A 61 25.33 1.71 -1.31
C TRP A 61 26.59 2.57 -1.22
N PRO A 62 27.73 2.03 -0.75
CA PRO A 62 28.95 2.82 -0.63
C PRO A 62 29.45 3.25 -2.02
N GLY A 63 29.58 4.56 -2.22
CA GLY A 63 30.18 5.14 -3.41
C GLY A 63 31.71 5.19 -3.33
N LYS A 64 32.35 5.61 -4.43
CA LYS A 64 33.80 5.85 -4.47
C LYS A 64 34.25 7.01 -3.58
N GLN A 65 33.35 7.95 -3.28
CA GLN A 65 33.59 9.14 -2.47
C GLN A 65 32.41 9.35 -1.51
N GLN A 66 32.66 9.94 -0.34
CA GLN A 66 31.65 10.17 0.71
C GLN A 66 31.20 11.65 0.85
N ASN A 67 31.80 12.55 0.08
CA ASN A 67 31.60 14.01 0.18
C ASN A 67 30.42 14.56 -0.66
N ALA A 68 29.78 13.74 -1.49
CA ALA A 68 28.65 14.11 -2.35
C ALA A 68 27.59 13.00 -2.39
N PRO A 69 26.86 12.75 -1.28
CA PRO A 69 25.86 11.70 -1.22
C PRO A 69 24.71 11.95 -2.20
N ARG A 70 24.14 10.87 -2.73
CA ARG A 70 22.94 10.89 -3.57
C ARG A 70 21.84 10.09 -2.89
N GLY A 71 20.63 10.65 -2.85
CA GLY A 71 19.46 10.02 -2.28
C GLY A 71 18.45 9.64 -3.36
N LEU A 72 17.90 8.44 -3.24
CA LEU A 72 16.70 8.02 -3.96
C LEU A 72 15.65 7.66 -2.91
N THR A 73 14.41 8.03 -3.15
CA THR A 73 13.29 7.72 -2.28
C THR A 73 12.12 7.23 -3.09
N ALA A 74 11.41 6.24 -2.54
CA ALA A 74 10.14 5.75 -3.03
C ALA A 74 9.28 5.44 -1.81
N HIS A 75 7.97 5.56 -1.96
CA HIS A 75 7.03 5.20 -0.92
C HIS A 75 6.29 3.92 -1.33
N VAL A 76 5.93 3.11 -0.34
CA VAL A 76 5.28 1.81 -0.54
C VAL A 76 3.90 1.79 0.08
N ASP A 77 3.56 2.85 0.81
CA ASP A 77 2.22 3.01 1.32
C ASP A 77 1.25 3.29 0.19
N THR A 78 0.07 2.70 0.28
CA THR A 78 -0.97 2.82 -0.72
C THR A 78 -2.14 3.64 -0.18
N LEU A 79 -2.96 4.10 -1.12
CA LEU A 79 -4.33 4.51 -0.78
C LEU A 79 -5.06 3.34 -0.11
N GLY A 80 -6.05 3.69 0.70
CA GLY A 80 -6.88 2.71 1.39
C GLY A 80 -7.99 3.38 2.16
N ALA A 81 -8.61 2.63 3.07
CA ALA A 81 -9.65 3.13 3.95
C ALA A 81 -9.52 2.52 5.34
N MET A 82 -9.98 3.24 6.36
CA MET A 82 -10.04 2.77 7.74
C MET A 82 -11.49 2.71 8.20
N VAL A 83 -11.87 1.64 8.90
CA VAL A 83 -13.20 1.52 9.49
C VAL A 83 -13.36 2.57 10.58
N ARG A 84 -14.40 3.41 10.47
CA ARG A 84 -14.74 4.46 11.43
C ARG A 84 -15.92 4.07 12.33
N GLU A 85 -16.85 3.27 11.82
CA GLU A 85 -18.08 2.91 12.52
C GLU A 85 -18.60 1.56 12.01
N ILE A 86 -19.11 0.73 12.92
CA ILE A 86 -19.97 -0.41 12.58
C ILE A 86 -21.42 0.07 12.76
N LYS A 87 -22.15 0.23 11.65
CA LYS A 87 -23.53 0.69 11.67
C LYS A 87 -24.43 -0.36 12.32
N LYS A 88 -25.60 0.07 12.81
CA LYS A 88 -26.62 -0.84 13.41
C LYS A 88 -27.06 -1.99 12.51
N ASN A 89 -26.96 -1.83 11.19
CA ASN A 89 -27.28 -2.87 10.21
C ASN A 89 -26.10 -3.78 9.84
N GLY A 90 -24.99 -3.72 10.59
CA GLY A 90 -23.79 -4.52 10.38
C GLY A 90 -22.85 -4.02 9.27
N ARG A 91 -23.23 -2.98 8.51
CA ARG A 91 -22.34 -2.41 7.48
C ARG A 91 -21.28 -1.51 8.09
N LEU A 92 -20.12 -1.43 7.44
CA LEU A 92 -19.01 -0.58 7.88
C LEU A 92 -19.10 0.80 7.24
N ARG A 93 -18.92 1.84 8.06
CA ARG A 93 -18.58 3.19 7.57
C ARG A 93 -17.07 3.33 7.61
N MET A 94 -16.50 3.90 6.57
CA MET A 94 -15.05 4.06 6.44
C MET A 94 -14.66 5.52 6.30
N THR A 95 -13.43 5.83 6.64
CA THR A 95 -12.74 7.08 6.31
C THR A 95 -11.62 6.80 5.32
N GLN A 96 -11.29 7.75 4.46
CA GLN A 96 -10.25 7.59 3.45
C GLN A 96 -8.87 7.67 4.08
N LEU A 97 -7.95 6.85 3.58
CA LEU A 97 -6.51 6.98 3.77
C LEU A 97 -5.94 7.48 2.43
N GLY A 98 -5.37 8.68 2.43
CA GLY A 98 -4.99 9.41 1.21
C GLY A 98 -6.16 10.14 0.54
N GLY A 99 -5.91 10.73 -0.63
CA GLY A 99 -6.87 11.55 -1.37
C GLY A 99 -7.37 10.88 -2.66
N TRP A 100 -8.62 10.44 -2.68
CA TRP A 100 -9.27 9.80 -3.82
C TRP A 100 -10.80 10.00 -3.79
N SER A 101 -11.51 9.63 -4.86
CA SER A 101 -12.97 9.77 -4.93
C SER A 101 -13.68 8.46 -4.54
N TRP A 102 -14.70 8.52 -3.68
CA TRP A 102 -15.50 7.33 -3.35
C TRP A 102 -16.12 6.65 -4.57
N THR A 103 -16.43 7.42 -5.61
CA THR A 103 -17.00 6.89 -6.85
C THR A 103 -15.99 6.09 -7.68
N SER A 104 -14.68 6.29 -7.51
CA SER A 104 -13.67 5.55 -8.28
C SER A 104 -13.40 4.15 -7.77
N VAL A 105 -13.98 3.78 -6.62
CA VAL A 105 -13.83 2.46 -5.99
C VAL A 105 -15.18 1.81 -5.70
N GLU A 106 -16.26 2.34 -6.27
CA GLU A 106 -17.58 1.72 -6.17
C GLU A 106 -17.55 0.32 -6.80
N GLY A 107 -17.99 -0.69 -6.04
CA GLY A 107 -17.99 -2.08 -6.48
C GLY A 107 -16.65 -2.80 -6.27
N GLU A 108 -15.59 -2.10 -5.85
CA GLU A 108 -14.27 -2.72 -5.64
C GLU A 108 -14.27 -3.70 -4.47
N GLY A 109 -13.54 -4.81 -4.65
CA GLY A 109 -13.36 -5.84 -3.65
C GLY A 109 -12.26 -5.45 -2.65
N VAL A 110 -12.56 -5.47 -1.36
CA VAL A 110 -11.62 -5.08 -0.30
C VAL A 110 -11.29 -6.23 0.63
N THR A 111 -10.09 -6.16 1.23
CA THR A 111 -9.71 -6.95 2.40
C THR A 111 -9.73 -6.04 3.62
N ILE A 112 -10.46 -6.44 4.66
CA ILE A 112 -10.55 -5.76 5.94
C ILE A 112 -9.62 -6.49 6.90
N PHE A 113 -8.68 -5.76 7.51
CA PHE A 113 -7.79 -6.26 8.55
C PHE A 113 -8.36 -5.87 9.91
N ALA A 114 -8.75 -6.86 10.71
CA ALA A 114 -9.29 -6.62 12.04
C ALA A 114 -8.20 -6.73 13.12
N SER A 115 -8.38 -6.01 14.23
CA SER A 115 -7.41 -5.98 15.33
C SER A 115 -7.23 -7.33 16.04
N ASN A 116 -8.17 -8.26 15.87
CA ASN A 116 -8.06 -9.65 16.34
C ASN A 116 -7.19 -10.53 15.42
N GLY A 117 -6.53 -9.96 14.42
CA GLY A 117 -5.69 -10.67 13.45
C GLY A 117 -6.47 -11.38 12.34
N GLN A 118 -7.80 -11.30 12.33
CA GLN A 118 -8.61 -11.89 11.26
C GLN A 118 -8.71 -10.96 10.05
N THR A 119 -8.91 -11.59 8.89
CA THR A 119 -9.15 -10.89 7.63
C THR A 119 -10.54 -11.23 7.11
N TYR A 120 -11.21 -10.22 6.58
CA TYR A 120 -12.54 -10.37 5.97
C TYR A 120 -12.54 -9.81 4.56
N ARG A 121 -13.33 -10.40 3.67
CA ARG A 121 -13.58 -9.85 2.34
C ARG A 121 -14.85 -9.02 2.37
N GLY A 122 -14.85 -7.95 1.58
CA GLY A 122 -16.01 -7.09 1.41
C GLY A 122 -16.01 -6.40 0.06
N THR A 123 -17.02 -5.56 -0.14
CA THR A 123 -17.18 -4.73 -1.34
C THR A 123 -17.56 -3.33 -0.92
N ILE A 124 -16.97 -2.31 -1.55
CA ILE A 124 -17.34 -0.92 -1.32
C ILE A 124 -18.61 -0.61 -2.10
N LEU A 125 -19.63 -0.08 -1.42
CA LEU A 125 -20.89 0.32 -2.04
C LEU A 125 -21.29 1.73 -1.56
N PRO A 126 -21.85 2.57 -2.44
CA PRO A 126 -22.45 3.82 -2.02
C PRO A 126 -23.65 3.55 -1.11
N THR A 127 -23.98 4.53 -0.27
CA THR A 127 -25.17 4.41 0.59
C THR A 127 -26.46 4.45 -0.24
N HIS A 128 -26.44 5.15 -1.37
CA HIS A 128 -27.54 5.28 -2.32
C HIS A 128 -27.05 4.99 -3.74
N ALA A 129 -27.20 3.74 -4.18
CA ALA A 129 -26.69 3.29 -5.47
C ALA A 129 -27.62 3.59 -6.67
N SER A 130 -28.93 3.75 -6.42
CA SER A 130 -29.93 3.86 -7.49
C SER A 130 -30.62 5.22 -7.51
N ILE A 131 -30.62 5.83 -8.70
CA ILE A 131 -31.31 7.10 -8.92
C ILE A 131 -32.84 6.91 -8.93
N HIS A 132 -33.30 5.76 -9.41
CA HIS A 132 -34.71 5.40 -9.46
C HIS A 132 -35.29 5.07 -8.09
N ALA A 133 -34.48 4.53 -7.17
CA ALA A 133 -34.95 4.09 -5.86
C ALA A 133 -34.82 5.16 -4.75
N HIS A 134 -33.99 6.18 -4.96
CA HIS A 134 -33.73 7.21 -3.94
C HIS A 134 -34.03 8.61 -4.48
N THR A 135 -34.83 9.39 -3.77
CA THR A 135 -35.16 10.76 -4.17
C THR A 135 -33.98 11.72 -3.93
N ALA A 136 -34.03 12.93 -4.49
CA ALA A 136 -32.98 13.94 -4.29
C ALA A 136 -32.80 14.33 -2.80
N LYS A 137 -33.86 14.22 -1.98
CA LYS A 137 -33.79 14.43 -0.53
C LYS A 137 -33.02 13.33 0.21
N ASP A 138 -33.01 12.11 -0.31
CA ASP A 138 -32.35 10.97 0.33
C ASP A 138 -30.83 10.96 0.09
N ARG A 139 -30.32 11.78 -0.84
CA ARG A 139 -28.91 11.81 -1.25
C ARG A 139 -28.15 13.05 -0.77
N ALA A 140 -28.83 13.98 -0.11
CA ALA A 140 -28.25 15.18 0.50
C ALA A 140 -27.73 14.87 1.92
#